data_AF-A0A1M5ISE5-F1
#
_entry.id   AF-A0A1M5ISE5-F1
#
_cell.length_a   1.000
_cell.length_b   1.000
_cell.length_c   1.000
_cell.angle_alpha   90.00
_cell.angle_beta   90.00
_cell.angle_gamma   90.00
#
_symmetry.space_group_name_H-M   'P 1'
#
loop_
_entity.id
_entity.type
_entity.pdbx_description
1 polymer ?
#
loop_
_entity_poly.entity_id
_entity_poly.type
_entity_poly.pdbx_seq_one_letter_code
_entity_poly.pdbx_strand_id
1 'polypeptide(L)'
;MSRISLALLSGAIAAMTPSAFAQEPLPIAEGESKFLGNIHAPTQLDGFLQHWNQVTPENAGKWGSVERERDVMSWDALDAAYQFAKDNNLPFKMHVLVWGNQQPAWIETLSSAEQEAEVIEWFEAVANRYPDIDTIEVVNEPINDPPFGDGNGNYAQALGGDGDTGWDWIVRSFELARSYFPNSELILNEYGLLNSTDRATEYAGIVTLLKAQNLIDGVGIQAHAFSTRGSAQEIAGNLQIIADTGVPVYITELDIDGPTDEEQLADYQKIFPVLWEHDAVKGITLWGWRPGMWRDEQDAELVDENGDARPALNWLRGYVGNSAPFIASSQAFTVSESASSGTVVGTLQVTDADGNELTFSVSPSTSPFEISSTGDISVSANNVLDYESVTQYELTITGYDGYQYGEAASVTITVEDADEAPVFTATSFSVAEDVAASSVVAELQAVDPEGQDVTYSLAEASTVFELNSDTGEISLLDGVTLDYETATSHSLEITASDGENTQTETVVISVTDVNDTTPAPTPTPATPANSGGGGSIGWSLLGLLALLISRKTARQTEGKVT
;
A
#
# COMPACT_ATOMS: atom_id res chain seq x y z
N MET A 1 37.77 -62.41 57.78
CA MET A 1 36.52 -61.62 57.93
C MET A 1 36.80 -60.25 57.35
N SER A 2 36.73 -60.16 56.03
CA SER A 2 35.68 -59.50 55.24
C SER A 2 35.73 -57.97 55.34
N ARG A 3 36.22 -57.37 54.25
CA ARG A 3 36.15 -55.93 53.93
C ARG A 3 34.70 -55.61 53.56
N ILE A 4 34.14 -54.54 54.12
CA ILE A 4 32.93 -53.91 53.59
C ILE A 4 33.22 -52.43 53.37
N SER A 5 33.11 -52.04 52.10
CA SER A 5 33.23 -50.71 51.56
C SER A 5 32.04 -49.84 51.98
N LEU A 6 32.32 -48.62 52.44
CA LEU A 6 31.30 -47.59 52.65
C LEU A 6 31.21 -46.74 51.37
N ALA A 7 30.11 -46.88 50.64
CA ALA A 7 29.81 -46.06 49.47
C ALA A 7 29.45 -44.64 49.92
N LEU A 8 30.25 -43.66 49.49
CA LEU A 8 29.95 -42.23 49.58
C LEU A 8 29.02 -41.88 48.42
N LEU A 9 27.78 -41.53 48.75
CA LEU A 9 26.80 -40.99 47.82
C LEU A 9 27.13 -39.51 47.59
N SER A 10 27.74 -39.19 46.46
CA SER A 10 27.97 -37.82 45.99
C SER A 10 26.67 -37.25 45.42
N GLY A 11 25.97 -36.44 46.21
CA GLY A 11 24.86 -35.61 45.76
C GLY A 11 25.39 -34.41 44.98
N ALA A 12 25.09 -34.36 43.69
CA ALA A 12 25.35 -33.19 42.85
C ALA A 12 24.37 -32.07 43.26
N ILE A 13 24.91 -30.97 43.80
CA ILE A 13 24.18 -29.71 43.93
C ILE A 13 24.24 -29.06 42.55
N ALA A 14 23.14 -29.15 41.82
CA ALA A 14 22.96 -28.36 40.60
C ALA A 14 22.86 -26.88 41.02
N ALA A 15 23.87 -26.09 40.67
CA ALA A 15 23.78 -24.64 40.74
C ALA A 15 22.70 -24.19 39.75
N MET A 16 21.54 -23.79 40.25
CA MET A 16 20.55 -23.09 39.46
C MET A 16 21.14 -21.73 39.11
N THR A 17 21.47 -21.53 37.84
CA THR A 17 21.69 -20.19 37.29
C THR A 17 20.45 -19.35 37.58
N PRO A 18 20.58 -18.11 38.08
CA PRO A 18 19.42 -17.23 38.18
C PRO A 18 18.85 -17.10 36.77
N SER A 19 17.58 -17.49 36.60
CA SER A 19 16.82 -17.14 35.40
C SER A 19 17.00 -15.66 35.18
N ALA A 20 17.41 -15.27 33.97
CA ALA A 20 17.29 -13.89 33.54
C ALA A 20 15.83 -13.50 33.82
N PHE A 21 15.61 -12.50 34.68
CA PHE A 21 14.32 -11.83 34.70
C PHE A 21 14.09 -11.41 33.24
N ALA A 22 13.08 -11.99 32.59
CA ALA A 22 12.62 -11.45 31.33
C ALA A 22 12.27 -10.00 31.64
N GLN A 23 12.98 -9.07 31.03
CA GLN A 23 12.61 -7.66 31.07
C GLN A 23 11.17 -7.62 30.52
N GLU A 24 10.23 -7.15 31.34
CA GLU A 24 8.87 -6.90 30.87
C GLU A 24 8.97 -6.08 29.57
N PRO A 25 8.16 -6.37 28.54
CA PRO A 25 8.24 -5.68 27.27
C PRO A 25 8.12 -4.17 27.51
N LEU A 26 9.06 -3.43 26.92
CA LEU A 26 9.09 -1.98 26.96
C LEU A 26 7.86 -1.41 26.22
N PRO A 27 7.38 -0.20 26.58
CA PRO A 27 6.29 0.43 25.86
C PRO A 27 6.63 0.65 24.38
N ILE A 28 5.61 0.78 23.53
CA ILE A 28 5.76 0.84 22.07
C ILE A 28 6.71 1.98 21.63
N ALA A 29 6.58 3.15 22.26
CA ALA A 29 7.41 4.32 21.95
C ALA A 29 8.66 4.43 22.86
N GLU A 30 9.18 3.32 23.37
CA GLU A 30 10.43 3.32 24.14
C GLU A 30 11.61 3.70 23.23
N GLY A 31 12.44 4.66 23.66
CA GLY A 31 13.57 5.15 22.88
C GLY A 31 13.21 6.20 21.82
N GLU A 32 11.92 6.41 21.57
CA GLU A 32 11.42 7.43 20.66
C GLU A 32 11.57 8.85 21.23
N SER A 33 11.65 9.82 20.32
CA SER A 33 11.70 11.25 20.70
C SER A 33 10.33 11.83 21.09
N LYS A 34 9.26 11.05 20.90
CA LYS A 34 7.86 11.41 21.14
C LYS A 34 7.20 10.32 21.99
N PHE A 35 6.26 10.69 22.85
CA PHE A 35 5.51 9.69 23.61
C PHE A 35 4.37 9.07 22.79
N LEU A 36 4.00 7.83 23.12
CA LEU A 36 2.74 7.20 22.75
C LEU A 36 1.99 6.83 24.04
N GLY A 37 1.01 7.64 24.38
CA GLY A 37 0.24 7.58 25.61
C GLY A 37 -1.13 6.98 25.45
N ASN A 38 -1.82 6.85 26.57
CA ASN A 38 -3.21 6.40 26.60
C ASN A 38 -3.94 6.98 27.83
N ILE A 39 -5.25 6.81 27.86
CA ILE A 39 -6.08 7.24 28.98
C ILE A 39 -5.97 6.28 30.17
N HIS A 40 -6.11 6.83 31.37
CA HIS A 40 -6.26 6.11 32.62
C HIS A 40 -7.74 6.02 32.99
N ALA A 41 -8.29 4.83 32.86
CA ALA A 41 -9.59 4.42 33.37
C ALA A 41 -9.52 2.95 33.81
N PRO A 42 -10.37 2.48 34.74
CA PRO A 42 -10.28 1.12 35.28
C PRO A 42 -10.24 0.00 34.21
N THR A 43 -10.92 0.18 33.08
CA THR A 43 -10.98 -0.78 31.97
C THR A 43 -9.72 -0.79 31.09
N GLN A 44 -8.85 0.23 31.22
CA GLN A 44 -7.74 0.48 30.30
C GLN A 44 -6.36 0.10 30.87
N LEU A 45 -6.28 -0.31 32.15
CA LEU A 45 -5.00 -0.47 32.87
C LEU A 45 -4.31 -1.81 32.66
N ASP A 46 -5.03 -2.87 32.29
CA ASP A 46 -4.43 -4.19 32.10
C ASP A 46 -3.40 -4.14 30.97
N GLY A 47 -2.14 -4.46 31.25
CA GLY A 47 -1.05 -4.37 30.26
C GLY A 47 -0.66 -2.94 29.84
N PHE A 48 -1.11 -1.89 30.51
CA PHE A 48 -0.86 -0.49 30.11
C PHE A 48 0.64 -0.20 29.90
N LEU A 49 1.48 -0.55 30.87
CA LEU A 49 2.92 -0.26 30.88
C LEU A 49 3.72 -1.01 29.81
N GLN A 50 3.13 -2.04 29.20
CA GLN A 50 3.73 -2.79 28.10
C GLN A 50 3.56 -2.07 26.74
N HIS A 51 2.76 -0.99 26.70
CA HIS A 51 2.36 -0.34 25.45
C HIS A 51 2.57 1.16 25.49
N TRP A 52 2.23 1.81 26.60
CA TRP A 52 2.06 3.26 26.65
C TRP A 52 3.02 3.90 27.64
N ASN A 53 3.55 5.08 27.29
CA ASN A 53 4.52 5.82 28.09
C ASN A 53 4.08 7.26 28.45
N GLN A 54 2.78 7.56 28.41
CA GLN A 54 2.17 8.80 28.90
C GLN A 54 0.73 8.52 29.37
N VAL A 55 0.26 9.29 30.36
CA VAL A 55 -1.03 9.06 31.04
C VAL A 55 -1.92 10.31 31.05
N THR A 56 -3.18 10.13 30.65
CA THR A 56 -4.24 11.16 30.76
C THR A 56 -5.46 10.60 31.51
N PRO A 57 -6.00 11.22 32.56
CA PRO A 57 -7.23 10.73 33.20
C PRO A 57 -8.44 10.96 32.27
N GLU A 58 -9.15 9.90 31.89
CA GLU A 58 -10.28 9.99 30.94
C GLU A 58 -11.39 10.93 31.41
N ASN A 59 -11.80 10.78 32.68
CA ASN A 59 -12.91 11.53 33.28
C ASN A 59 -12.57 12.14 34.64
N ALA A 60 -11.55 11.62 35.32
CA ALA A 60 -11.32 11.92 36.72
C ALA A 60 -10.84 13.36 36.98
N GLY A 61 -10.23 14.00 35.99
CA GLY A 61 -9.75 15.39 36.09
C GLY A 61 -10.76 16.45 35.70
N LYS A 62 -11.95 16.07 35.22
CA LYS A 62 -13.01 17.01 34.85
C LYS A 62 -13.62 17.62 36.11
N TRP A 63 -13.90 18.92 36.10
CA TRP A 63 -14.31 19.64 37.30
C TRP A 63 -15.56 19.06 37.97
N GLY A 64 -16.61 18.71 37.21
CA GLY A 64 -17.82 18.08 37.77
C GLY A 64 -17.62 16.66 38.31
N SER A 65 -16.52 15.98 37.95
CA SER A 65 -16.12 14.71 38.58
C SER A 65 -15.54 14.91 39.97
N VAL A 66 -14.74 15.96 40.14
CA VAL A 66 -14.09 16.28 41.41
C VAL A 66 -15.04 17.01 42.35
N GLU A 67 -15.77 18.01 41.87
CA GLU A 67 -16.55 18.91 42.72
C GLU A 67 -18.04 18.88 42.37
N ARG A 68 -18.64 17.70 42.46
CA ARG A 68 -20.08 17.52 42.16
C ARG A 68 -20.99 18.35 43.07
N GLU A 69 -20.56 18.57 44.31
CA GLU A 69 -21.20 19.44 45.30
C GLU A 69 -20.23 20.57 45.64
N ARG A 70 -20.71 21.81 45.68
CA ARG A 70 -19.89 23.00 45.95
C ARG A 70 -19.11 22.84 47.25
N ASP A 71 -17.82 23.14 47.22
CA ASP A 71 -16.86 23.03 48.33
C ASP A 71 -16.61 21.58 48.81
N VAL A 72 -17.01 20.56 48.04
CA VAL A 72 -16.83 19.14 48.38
C VAL A 72 -16.02 18.44 47.29
N MET A 73 -14.71 18.38 47.51
CA MET A 73 -13.77 17.80 46.56
C MET A 73 -13.63 16.28 46.70
N SER A 74 -13.78 15.55 45.60
CA SER A 74 -13.67 14.09 45.47
C SER A 74 -12.49 13.72 44.58
N TRP A 75 -11.32 13.55 45.19
CA TRP A 75 -10.05 13.37 44.47
C TRP A 75 -9.67 11.93 44.13
N ASP A 76 -10.30 10.92 44.73
CA ASP A 76 -9.81 9.53 44.73
C ASP A 76 -9.46 8.99 43.32
N ALA A 77 -10.29 9.26 42.32
CA ALA A 77 -10.06 8.78 40.95
C ALA A 77 -8.92 9.53 40.24
N LEU A 78 -8.79 10.85 40.49
CA LEU A 78 -7.73 11.66 39.90
C LEU A 78 -6.39 11.38 40.57
N ASP A 79 -6.40 11.17 41.88
CA ASP A 79 -5.25 10.68 42.63
C ASP A 79 -4.74 9.35 42.08
N ALA A 80 -5.65 8.41 41.79
CA ALA A 80 -5.27 7.13 41.22
C ALA A 80 -4.52 7.29 39.89
N ALA A 81 -5.02 8.15 38.98
CA ALA A 81 -4.37 8.40 37.70
C ALA A 81 -3.02 9.12 37.85
N TYR A 82 -2.96 10.15 38.71
CA TYR A 82 -1.72 10.89 38.98
C TYR A 82 -0.66 10.00 39.62
N GLN A 83 -1.00 9.25 40.67
CA GLN A 83 -0.07 8.34 41.34
C GLN A 83 0.37 7.23 40.41
N PHE A 84 -0.52 6.66 39.60
CA PHE A 84 -0.14 5.67 38.59
C PHE A 84 0.94 6.21 37.64
N ALA A 85 0.79 7.45 37.17
CA ALA A 85 1.81 8.07 36.32
C ALA A 85 3.13 8.28 37.07
N LYS A 86 3.09 8.85 38.28
CA LYS A 86 4.30 9.15 39.06
C LYS A 86 5.04 7.89 39.52
N ASP A 87 4.33 6.86 39.98
CA ASP A 87 4.89 5.58 40.43
C ASP A 87 5.64 4.85 39.30
N ASN A 88 5.22 5.10 38.04
CA ASN A 88 5.82 4.50 36.84
C ASN A 88 6.69 5.48 36.04
N ASN A 89 6.98 6.67 36.59
CA ASN A 89 7.78 7.71 35.95
C ASN A 89 7.28 8.09 34.54
N LEU A 90 5.96 8.17 34.39
CA LEU A 90 5.30 8.56 33.15
C LEU A 90 4.90 10.06 33.21
N PRO A 91 4.97 10.79 32.08
CA PRO A 91 4.36 12.10 31.96
C PRO A 91 2.85 12.03 32.20
N PHE A 92 2.35 12.95 33.01
CA PHE A 92 0.94 13.08 33.35
C PHE A 92 0.35 14.34 32.71
N LYS A 93 -0.67 14.16 31.86
CA LYS A 93 -1.48 15.26 31.31
C LYS A 93 -2.74 15.41 32.15
N MET A 94 -2.91 16.53 32.84
CA MET A 94 -4.16 16.87 33.51
C MET A 94 -5.20 17.27 32.47
N HIS A 95 -6.31 16.53 32.44
CA HIS A 95 -7.47 16.79 31.59
C HIS A 95 -8.71 16.90 32.51
N VAL A 96 -9.32 18.07 32.69
CA VAL A 96 -9.06 19.40 32.07
C VAL A 96 -9.52 20.48 33.05
N LEU A 97 -8.95 21.70 32.99
CA LEU A 97 -9.36 22.80 33.88
C LEU A 97 -10.68 23.48 33.47
N VAL A 98 -10.83 23.86 32.19
CA VAL A 98 -12.00 24.59 31.68
C VAL A 98 -12.57 23.90 30.43
N TRP A 99 -13.87 23.66 30.42
CA TRP A 99 -14.59 23.01 29.31
C TRP A 99 -16.09 23.27 29.41
N GLY A 100 -16.84 23.14 28.32
CA GLY A 100 -18.30 23.23 28.30
C GLY A 100 -19.01 21.96 28.77
N ASN A 101 -18.34 20.82 28.94
CA ASN A 101 -19.00 19.60 29.40
C ASN A 101 -18.53 19.11 30.77
N GLN A 102 -19.36 18.29 31.41
CA GLN A 102 -19.05 17.65 32.71
C GLN A 102 -18.58 18.65 33.77
N GLN A 103 -19.17 19.85 33.77
CA GLN A 103 -18.95 20.91 34.75
C GLN A 103 -19.83 20.70 35.98
N PRO A 104 -19.50 21.29 37.15
CA PRO A 104 -20.38 21.24 38.31
C PRO A 104 -21.69 21.99 38.06
N ALA A 105 -22.84 21.29 38.11
CA ALA A 105 -24.13 21.90 37.80
C ALA A 105 -24.51 23.06 38.75
N TRP A 106 -23.93 23.14 39.95
CA TRP A 106 -24.22 24.19 40.91
C TRP A 106 -23.66 25.57 40.51
N ILE A 107 -22.64 25.63 39.64
CA ILE A 107 -21.98 26.88 39.26
C ILE A 107 -22.82 27.75 38.31
N GLU A 108 -23.74 27.12 37.56
CA GLU A 108 -24.52 27.77 36.50
C GLU A 108 -25.42 28.91 36.98
N THR A 109 -25.84 28.84 38.25
CA THR A 109 -26.82 29.77 38.85
C THR A 109 -26.18 30.84 39.72
N LEU A 110 -24.86 30.78 39.89
CA LEU A 110 -24.11 31.74 40.69
C LEU A 110 -23.98 33.08 39.98
N SER A 111 -23.70 34.15 40.74
CA SER A 111 -23.33 35.42 40.12
C SER A 111 -21.96 35.32 39.44
N SER A 112 -21.68 36.15 38.43
CA SER A 112 -20.40 36.11 37.72
C SER A 112 -19.18 36.28 38.65
N ALA A 113 -19.30 37.08 39.71
CA ALA A 113 -18.23 37.24 40.69
C ALA A 113 -18.00 35.97 41.54
N GLU A 114 -19.06 35.24 41.86
CA GLU A 114 -18.95 33.95 42.54
C GLU A 114 -18.41 32.90 41.58
N GLN A 115 -18.88 32.84 40.33
CA GLN A 115 -18.34 31.91 39.32
C GLN A 115 -16.84 32.11 39.12
N GLU A 116 -16.36 33.36 38.99
CA GLU A 116 -14.92 33.63 38.87
C GLU A 116 -14.15 33.15 40.12
N ALA A 117 -14.69 33.39 41.32
CA ALA A 117 -14.05 32.94 42.56
C ALA A 117 -13.93 31.42 42.63
N GLU A 118 -14.95 30.67 42.20
CA GLU A 118 -14.97 29.21 42.17
C GLU A 118 -14.01 28.65 41.11
N VAL A 119 -13.91 29.28 39.93
CA VAL A 119 -12.91 28.90 38.93
C VAL A 119 -11.49 29.09 39.49
N ILE A 120 -11.24 30.19 40.18
CA ILE A 120 -9.93 30.45 40.81
C ILE A 120 -9.64 29.41 41.90
N GLU A 121 -10.61 29.09 42.75
CA GLU A 121 -10.49 28.06 43.79
C GLU A 121 -10.18 26.69 43.18
N TRP A 122 -10.87 26.31 42.10
CA TRP A 122 -10.60 25.06 41.38
C TRP A 122 -9.15 24.99 40.88
N PHE A 123 -8.65 26.04 40.23
CA PHE A 123 -7.26 26.10 39.75
C PHE A 123 -6.26 25.98 40.90
N GLU A 124 -6.51 26.71 42.00
CA GLU A 124 -5.68 26.65 43.21
C GLU A 124 -5.70 25.25 43.85
N ALA A 125 -6.86 24.60 43.92
CA ALA A 125 -7.02 23.28 44.50
C ALA A 125 -6.24 22.21 43.72
N VAL A 126 -6.33 22.23 42.39
CA VAL A 126 -5.54 21.32 41.52
C VAL A 126 -4.04 21.59 41.68
N ALA A 127 -3.60 22.86 41.63
CA ALA A 127 -2.19 23.22 41.75
C ALA A 127 -1.59 22.81 43.10
N ASN A 128 -2.33 22.99 44.19
CA ASN A 128 -1.88 22.62 45.53
C ASN A 128 -1.79 21.09 45.72
N ARG A 129 -2.66 20.33 45.03
CA ARG A 129 -2.71 18.87 45.18
C ARG A 129 -1.72 18.15 44.28
N TYR A 130 -1.48 18.65 43.08
CA TYR A 130 -0.69 18.00 42.04
C TYR A 130 0.45 18.91 41.56
N PRO A 131 1.54 19.04 42.33
CA PRO A 131 2.62 19.98 42.04
C PRO A 131 3.51 19.58 40.85
N ASP A 132 3.50 18.31 40.44
CA ASP A 132 4.38 17.75 39.40
C ASP A 132 3.57 17.27 38.18
N ILE A 133 2.58 18.07 37.76
CA ILE A 133 1.89 17.87 36.48
C ILE A 133 2.82 18.31 35.34
N ASP A 134 3.00 17.44 34.36
CA ASP A 134 3.86 17.70 33.19
C ASP A 134 3.14 18.63 32.20
N THR A 135 1.89 18.30 31.87
CA THR A 135 1.05 19.06 30.93
C THR A 135 -0.33 19.35 31.51
N ILE A 136 -0.79 20.59 31.40
CA ILE A 136 -2.14 21.03 31.79
C ILE A 136 -2.92 21.33 30.52
N GLU A 137 -4.01 20.60 30.30
CA GLU A 137 -5.04 21.02 29.37
C GLU A 137 -5.86 22.12 30.05
N VAL A 138 -5.62 23.37 29.65
CA VAL A 138 -6.23 24.53 30.31
C VAL A 138 -7.66 24.72 29.84
N VAL A 139 -7.86 24.73 28.52
CA VAL A 139 -9.17 24.88 27.89
C VAL A 139 -9.33 23.77 26.86
N ASN A 140 -10.44 23.03 26.95
CA ASN A 140 -10.87 22.08 25.93
C ASN A 140 -12.03 22.63 25.10
N GLU A 141 -12.05 22.30 23.82
CA GLU A 141 -13.12 22.54 22.86
C GLU A 141 -13.64 23.99 22.79
N PRO A 142 -12.75 25.00 22.68
CA PRO A 142 -13.17 26.41 22.68
C PRO A 142 -14.11 26.79 21.53
N ILE A 143 -14.06 26.08 20.39
CA ILE A 143 -14.89 26.34 19.21
C ILE A 143 -16.17 25.49 19.26
N ASN A 144 -16.09 24.26 19.77
CA ASN A 144 -17.21 23.32 19.76
C ASN A 144 -18.10 23.36 21.00
N ASP A 145 -17.49 23.35 22.18
CA ASP A 145 -18.19 23.21 23.45
C ASP A 145 -17.64 24.20 24.49
N PRO A 146 -17.74 25.52 24.24
CA PRO A 146 -17.36 26.52 25.22
C PRO A 146 -18.34 26.53 26.42
N PRO A 147 -17.89 26.93 27.62
CA PRO A 147 -18.73 26.98 28.83
C PRO A 147 -19.69 28.19 28.86
N PHE A 148 -20.43 28.38 27.76
CA PHE A 148 -21.53 29.34 27.64
C PHE A 148 -22.88 28.63 27.80
N GLY A 149 -23.77 29.18 28.62
CA GLY A 149 -25.16 28.75 28.72
C GLY A 149 -25.42 27.56 29.66
N ASP A 150 -26.71 27.31 29.90
CA ASP A 150 -27.22 26.29 30.82
C ASP A 150 -26.85 24.88 30.35
N GLY A 151 -26.42 24.02 31.28
CA GLY A 151 -25.91 22.67 30.99
C GLY A 151 -24.41 22.62 30.72
N ASN A 152 -23.78 23.76 30.44
CA ASN A 152 -22.36 23.86 30.09
C ASN A 152 -21.52 24.55 31.17
N GLY A 153 -22.01 24.64 32.40
CA GLY A 153 -21.38 25.39 33.50
C GLY A 153 -21.66 26.90 33.47
N ASN A 154 -21.89 27.51 32.30
CA ASN A 154 -22.31 28.91 32.15
C ASN A 154 -21.40 29.96 32.81
N TYR A 155 -20.08 29.74 32.84
CA TYR A 155 -19.14 30.61 33.54
C TYR A 155 -18.14 31.34 32.61
N ALA A 156 -18.17 31.13 31.29
CA ALA A 156 -17.27 31.84 30.36
C ALA A 156 -17.39 33.38 30.47
N GLN A 157 -18.61 33.90 30.75
CA GLN A 157 -18.83 35.34 30.98
C GLN A 157 -18.12 35.85 32.25
N ALA A 158 -18.00 35.01 33.29
CA ALA A 158 -17.24 35.35 34.50
C ALA A 158 -15.74 35.47 34.23
N LEU A 159 -15.25 34.82 33.17
CA LEU A 159 -13.86 34.88 32.72
C LEU A 159 -13.61 35.97 31.66
N GLY A 160 -14.60 36.82 31.37
CA GLY A 160 -14.48 37.92 30.41
C GLY A 160 -15.31 37.75 29.12
N GLY A 161 -15.89 36.57 28.90
CA GLY A 161 -16.66 36.26 27.69
C GLY A 161 -15.83 36.42 26.43
N ASP A 162 -16.47 36.80 25.33
CA ASP A 162 -15.76 37.07 24.07
C ASP A 162 -14.83 38.29 24.21
N GLY A 163 -15.28 39.31 24.94
CA GLY A 163 -14.54 40.56 25.19
C GLY A 163 -14.07 41.27 23.92
N ASP A 164 -12.92 41.95 24.01
CA ASP A 164 -12.31 42.73 22.92
C ASP A 164 -11.56 41.83 21.91
N THR A 165 -10.99 40.72 22.36
CA THR A 165 -10.23 39.80 21.47
C THR A 165 -11.13 38.80 20.73
N GLY A 166 -12.38 38.65 21.18
CA GLY A 166 -13.29 37.57 20.77
C GLY A 166 -13.08 36.27 21.58
N TRP A 167 -12.02 36.19 22.38
CA TRP A 167 -11.60 34.98 23.10
C TRP A 167 -11.10 35.28 24.52
N ASP A 168 -11.56 36.36 25.15
CA ASP A 168 -10.98 36.82 26.42
C ASP A 168 -11.18 35.84 27.58
N TRP A 169 -12.25 35.05 27.58
CA TRP A 169 -12.42 33.95 28.53
C TRP A 169 -11.31 32.90 28.43
N ILE A 170 -10.78 32.65 27.23
CA ILE A 170 -9.63 31.75 27.01
C ILE A 170 -8.37 32.43 27.53
N VAL A 171 -8.12 33.68 27.15
CA VAL A 171 -6.96 34.45 27.62
C VAL A 171 -6.90 34.46 29.16
N ARG A 172 -8.02 34.77 29.81
CA ARG A 172 -8.14 34.77 31.27
C ARG A 172 -7.87 33.40 31.88
N SER A 173 -8.36 32.33 31.27
CA SER A 173 -8.11 30.96 31.73
C SER A 173 -6.61 30.63 31.69
N PHE A 174 -5.91 31.00 30.63
CA PHE A 174 -4.46 30.78 30.53
C PHE A 174 -3.64 31.71 31.43
N GLU A 175 -4.07 32.95 31.68
CA GLU A 175 -3.43 33.81 32.68
C GLU A 175 -3.50 33.20 34.08
N LEU A 176 -4.67 32.68 34.47
CA LEU A 176 -4.85 31.95 35.72
C LEU A 176 -3.95 30.71 35.75
N ALA A 177 -3.99 29.87 34.71
CA ALA A 177 -3.16 28.67 34.64
C ALA A 177 -1.66 28.99 34.74
N ARG A 178 -1.17 30.02 34.03
CA ARG A 178 0.24 30.42 34.11
C ARG A 178 0.66 30.88 35.50
N SER A 179 -0.27 31.47 36.26
CA SER A 179 -0.01 31.90 37.64
C SER A 179 0.06 30.73 38.64
N TYR A 180 -0.78 29.71 38.48
CA TYR A 180 -0.87 28.57 39.39
C TYR A 180 0.04 27.39 39.00
N PHE A 181 0.34 27.23 37.71
CA PHE A 181 1.13 26.12 37.16
C PHE A 181 2.36 26.65 36.39
N PRO A 182 3.28 27.38 37.02
CA PRO A 182 4.39 28.04 36.31
C PRO A 182 5.41 27.08 35.69
N ASN A 183 5.41 25.80 36.11
CA ASN A 183 6.37 24.78 35.66
C ASN A 183 5.75 23.74 34.72
N SER A 184 4.43 23.76 34.53
CA SER A 184 3.74 22.81 33.65
C SER A 184 3.61 23.40 32.25
N GLU A 185 3.61 22.53 31.25
CA GLU A 185 3.26 22.91 29.88
C GLU A 185 1.76 23.21 29.80
N LEU A 186 1.38 24.38 29.29
CA LEU A 186 -0.03 24.77 29.14
C LEU A 186 -0.50 24.59 27.70
N ILE A 187 -1.55 23.79 27.51
CA ILE A 187 -2.11 23.50 26.18
C ILE A 187 -3.58 23.88 26.05
N LEU A 188 -3.95 24.25 24.83
CA LEU A 188 -5.34 24.36 24.35
C LEU A 188 -5.68 23.04 23.64
N ASN A 189 -6.92 22.54 23.67
CA ASN A 189 -7.28 21.27 23.01
C ASN A 189 -8.60 21.40 22.23
N GLU A 190 -8.74 20.72 21.08
CA GLU A 190 -9.93 20.80 20.22
C GLU A 190 -10.06 19.64 19.22
N TYR A 191 -11.29 19.30 18.81
CA TYR A 191 -11.60 18.35 17.74
C TYR A 191 -12.08 18.99 16.43
N GLY A 192 -12.18 18.18 15.38
CA GLY A 192 -12.68 18.63 14.08
C GLY A 192 -11.72 19.56 13.36
N LEU A 193 -10.45 19.57 13.76
CA LEU A 193 -9.41 20.38 13.13
C LEU A 193 -8.85 19.70 11.89
N LEU A 194 -8.72 18.37 11.90
CA LEU A 194 -8.10 17.61 10.80
C LEU A 194 -9.00 17.40 9.59
N ASN A 195 -10.31 17.66 9.70
CA ASN A 195 -11.29 17.56 8.62
C ASN A 195 -11.89 18.91 8.20
N SER A 196 -11.32 20.03 8.65
CA SER A 196 -11.83 21.36 8.33
C SER A 196 -10.74 22.43 8.37
N THR A 197 -10.40 22.94 7.19
CA THR A 197 -9.42 24.03 7.03
C THR A 197 -9.85 25.32 7.72
N ASP A 198 -11.14 25.66 7.69
CA ASP A 198 -11.67 26.86 8.36
C ASP A 198 -11.47 26.77 9.87
N ARG A 199 -11.77 25.60 10.46
CA ARG A 199 -11.60 25.36 11.90
C ARG A 199 -10.13 25.31 12.31
N ALA A 200 -9.28 24.65 11.52
CA ALA A 200 -7.83 24.66 11.74
C ALA A 200 -7.28 26.09 11.72
N THR A 201 -7.76 26.94 10.81
CA THR A 201 -7.37 28.35 10.71
C THR A 201 -7.87 29.18 11.89
N GLU A 202 -9.12 29.00 12.31
CA GLU A 202 -9.68 29.68 13.48
C GLU A 202 -8.91 29.31 14.76
N TYR A 203 -8.67 28.02 14.97
CA TYR A 203 -7.90 27.50 16.09
C TYR A 203 -6.46 28.04 16.09
N ALA A 204 -5.78 28.05 14.94
CA ALA A 204 -4.45 28.67 14.79
C ALA A 204 -4.45 30.18 15.13
N GLY A 205 -5.56 30.87 14.89
CA GLY A 205 -5.78 32.26 15.31
C GLY A 205 -5.79 32.43 16.84
N ILE A 206 -6.53 31.57 17.55
CA ILE A 206 -6.55 31.56 19.03
C ILE A 206 -5.15 31.24 19.59
N VAL A 207 -4.48 30.25 19.02
CA VAL A 207 -3.11 29.87 19.41
C VAL A 207 -2.15 31.04 19.23
N THR A 208 -2.24 31.76 18.10
CA THR A 208 -1.41 32.93 17.82
C THR A 208 -1.67 34.06 18.83
N LEU A 209 -2.93 34.27 19.23
CA LEU A 209 -3.31 35.25 20.25
C LEU A 209 -2.68 34.91 21.61
N LEU A 210 -2.76 33.67 22.06
CA LEU A 210 -2.18 33.22 23.34
C LEU A 210 -0.64 33.25 23.29
N LYS A 211 -0.05 32.83 22.17
CA LYS A 211 1.40 32.84 21.96
C LYS A 211 1.96 34.26 22.03
N ALA A 212 1.29 35.24 21.42
CA ALA A 212 1.70 36.64 21.46
C ALA A 212 1.77 37.21 22.89
N GLN A 213 1.05 36.60 23.83
CA GLN A 213 1.01 36.97 25.24
C GLN A 213 1.89 36.06 26.13
N ASN A 214 2.62 35.11 25.55
CA ASN A 214 3.42 34.09 26.26
C ASN A 214 2.57 33.23 27.23
N LEU A 215 1.34 32.92 26.82
CA LEU A 215 0.39 32.20 27.66
C LEU A 215 0.33 30.69 27.36
N ILE A 216 0.70 30.26 26.16
CA ILE A 216 0.57 28.86 25.69
C ILE A 216 1.94 28.25 25.37
N ASP A 217 2.10 26.95 25.66
CA ASP A 217 3.34 26.19 25.40
C ASP A 217 3.15 25.07 24.39
N GLY A 218 1.92 24.56 24.22
CA GLY A 218 1.57 23.47 23.32
C GLY A 218 0.12 23.57 22.82
N VAL A 219 -0.23 22.78 21.81
CA VAL A 219 -1.61 22.68 21.32
C VAL A 219 -2.01 21.22 21.16
N GLY A 220 -3.27 20.93 21.46
CA GLY A 220 -3.88 19.62 21.40
C GLY A 220 -4.83 19.51 20.21
N ILE A 221 -4.73 18.40 19.49
CA ILE A 221 -5.66 18.00 18.44
C ILE A 221 -6.21 16.64 18.84
N GLN A 222 -7.50 16.55 19.17
CA GLN A 222 -8.10 15.30 19.66
C GLN A 222 -7.93 14.16 18.65
N ALA A 223 -8.19 14.41 17.37
CA ALA A 223 -8.04 13.44 16.28
C ALA A 223 -8.90 12.17 16.40
N HIS A 224 -10.06 12.26 17.06
CA HIS A 224 -11.06 11.18 17.02
C HIS A 224 -11.41 10.74 15.59
N ALA A 225 -11.92 9.52 15.45
CA ALA A 225 -12.23 8.89 14.16
C ALA A 225 -13.10 9.75 13.22
N PHE A 226 -14.06 10.50 13.76
CA PHE A 226 -14.91 11.40 12.96
C PHE A 226 -14.18 12.65 12.42
N SER A 227 -13.00 12.97 12.97
CA SER A 227 -12.12 14.05 12.53
C SER A 227 -11.06 13.61 11.52
N THR A 228 -10.90 12.31 11.27
CA THR A 228 -9.79 11.73 10.47
C THR A 228 -10.26 10.89 9.27
N ARG A 229 -11.54 11.02 8.88
CA ARG A 229 -12.13 10.29 7.73
C ARG A 229 -11.65 10.78 6.36
N GLY A 230 -11.03 11.97 6.31
CA GLY A 230 -10.51 12.58 5.08
C GLY A 230 -9.32 11.82 4.48
N SER A 231 -8.78 12.35 3.39
CA SER A 231 -7.54 11.82 2.80
C SER A 231 -6.32 12.11 3.68
N ALA A 232 -5.26 11.31 3.57
CA ALA A 232 -3.99 11.56 4.26
C ALA A 232 -3.44 12.97 3.95
N GLN A 233 -3.60 13.45 2.71
CA GLN A 233 -3.17 14.78 2.27
C GLN A 233 -4.00 15.90 2.92
N GLU A 234 -5.30 15.70 3.11
CA GLU A 234 -6.17 16.65 3.79
C GLU A 234 -5.82 16.75 5.28
N ILE A 235 -5.63 15.62 5.94
CA ILE A 235 -5.18 15.55 7.34
C ILE A 235 -3.84 16.27 7.50
N ALA A 236 -2.87 15.95 6.64
CA ALA A 236 -1.54 16.58 6.66
C ALA A 236 -1.63 18.10 6.44
N GLY A 237 -2.45 18.54 5.49
CA GLY A 237 -2.64 19.97 5.20
C GLY A 237 -3.22 20.74 6.38
N ASN A 238 -4.24 20.19 7.05
CA ASN A 238 -4.84 20.83 8.22
C ASN A 238 -3.92 20.78 9.45
N LEU A 239 -3.18 19.69 9.65
CA LEU A 239 -2.14 19.60 10.68
C LEU A 239 -1.06 20.68 10.48
N GLN A 240 -0.62 20.89 9.23
CA GLN A 240 0.39 21.88 8.89
C GLN A 240 -0.04 23.32 9.24
N ILE A 241 -1.31 23.67 9.05
CA ILE A 241 -1.84 25.00 9.42
C ILE A 241 -1.61 25.30 10.91
N ILE A 242 -1.83 24.29 11.76
CA ILE A 242 -1.66 24.42 13.21
C ILE A 242 -0.17 24.41 13.56
N ALA A 243 0.62 23.54 12.92
CA ALA A 243 2.06 23.49 13.09
C ALA A 243 2.76 24.81 12.71
N ASP A 244 2.26 25.52 11.70
CA ASP A 244 2.79 26.81 11.25
C ASP A 244 2.67 27.93 12.30
N THR A 245 1.85 27.74 13.35
CA THR A 245 1.85 28.62 14.53
C THR A 245 3.19 28.57 15.28
N GLY A 246 4.01 27.53 15.04
CA GLY A 246 5.32 27.31 15.65
C GLY A 246 5.24 27.00 17.15
N VAL A 247 4.14 26.40 17.59
CA VAL A 247 3.93 25.86 18.95
C VAL A 247 3.91 24.33 18.83
N PRO A 248 4.54 23.57 19.76
CA PRO A 248 4.45 22.11 19.83
C PRO A 248 3.01 21.58 19.70
N VAL A 249 2.83 20.53 18.90
CA VAL A 249 1.53 19.88 18.69
C VAL A 249 1.48 18.54 19.44
N TYR A 250 0.35 18.22 20.04
CA TYR A 250 0.07 16.93 20.65
C TYR A 250 -1.22 16.39 20.06
N ILE A 251 -1.20 15.13 19.64
CA ILE A 251 -2.44 14.43 19.33
C ILE A 251 -2.97 13.87 20.63
N THR A 252 -4.15 14.29 21.05
CA THR A 252 -4.53 14.21 22.47
C THR A 252 -5.53 13.11 22.78
N GLU A 253 -6.31 12.65 21.80
CA GLU A 253 -7.45 11.74 21.99
C GLU A 253 -7.68 10.84 20.75
N LEU A 254 -6.60 10.34 20.14
CA LEU A 254 -6.71 9.58 18.89
C LEU A 254 -7.47 8.27 19.12
N ASP A 255 -8.49 8.05 18.28
CA ASP A 255 -9.15 6.77 18.12
C ASP A 255 -9.54 6.58 16.64
N ILE A 256 -9.62 5.32 16.22
CA ILE A 256 -9.96 4.94 14.85
C ILE A 256 -10.99 3.82 14.95
N ASP A 257 -12.19 4.08 14.43
CA ASP A 257 -13.31 3.13 14.39
C ASP A 257 -12.85 1.82 13.71
N GLY A 258 -13.31 0.67 14.19
CA GLY A 258 -12.87 -0.64 13.71
C GLY A 258 -14.01 -1.62 13.42
N PRO A 259 -14.98 -1.26 12.56
CA PRO A 259 -16.12 -2.13 12.23
C PRO A 259 -15.68 -3.49 11.64
N THR A 260 -14.50 -3.54 11.04
CA THR A 260 -13.74 -4.76 10.75
C THR A 260 -12.27 -4.52 11.06
N ASP A 261 -11.51 -5.59 11.29
CA ASP A 261 -10.07 -5.50 11.53
C ASP A 261 -9.31 -4.96 10.31
N GLU A 262 -9.75 -5.32 9.10
CA GLU A 262 -9.16 -4.83 7.86
C GLU A 262 -9.38 -3.32 7.67
N GLU A 263 -10.58 -2.82 7.98
CA GLU A 263 -10.88 -1.39 7.90
C GLU A 263 -10.11 -0.59 8.95
N GLN A 264 -10.07 -1.07 10.21
CA GLN A 264 -9.29 -0.42 11.27
C GLN A 264 -7.80 -0.35 10.91
N LEU A 265 -7.23 -1.47 10.44
CA LEU A 265 -5.83 -1.53 10.05
C LEU A 265 -5.52 -0.57 8.89
N ALA A 266 -6.37 -0.54 7.87
CA ALA A 266 -6.19 0.36 6.73
C ALA A 266 -6.24 1.84 7.15
N ASP A 267 -7.12 2.20 8.08
CA ASP A 267 -7.20 3.57 8.59
C ASP A 267 -6.02 3.93 9.51
N TYR A 268 -5.53 3.00 10.34
CA TYR A 268 -4.27 3.20 11.08
C TYR A 268 -3.09 3.44 10.14
N GLN A 269 -2.95 2.63 9.08
CA GLN A 269 -1.90 2.78 8.06
C GLN A 269 -2.00 4.09 7.27
N LYS A 270 -3.20 4.67 7.16
CA LYS A 270 -3.45 5.95 6.49
C LYS A 270 -3.21 7.16 7.40
N ILE A 271 -3.65 7.09 8.65
CA ILE A 271 -3.77 8.23 9.55
C ILE A 271 -2.54 8.35 10.46
N PHE A 272 -2.15 7.25 11.11
CA PHE A 272 -1.12 7.30 12.14
C PHE A 272 0.23 7.82 11.62
N PRO A 273 0.73 7.42 10.43
CA PRO A 273 1.99 7.95 9.90
C PRO A 273 1.98 9.46 9.69
N VAL A 274 0.87 10.00 9.16
CA VAL A 274 0.71 11.46 8.94
C VAL A 274 0.86 12.23 10.24
N LEU A 275 0.39 11.67 11.35
CA LEU A 275 0.47 12.30 12.66
C LEU A 275 1.83 12.05 13.34
N TRP A 276 2.30 10.81 13.34
CA TRP A 276 3.49 10.38 14.06
C TRP A 276 4.78 10.94 13.46
N GLU A 277 4.90 10.97 12.13
CA GLU A 277 6.11 11.42 11.43
C GLU A 277 6.23 12.95 11.38
N HIS A 278 5.15 13.70 11.62
CA HIS A 278 5.17 15.15 11.52
C HIS A 278 6.04 15.80 12.61
N ASP A 279 7.06 16.60 12.23
CA ASP A 279 8.08 17.17 13.14
C ASP A 279 7.52 18.00 14.30
N ALA A 280 6.42 18.73 14.07
CA ALA A 280 5.79 19.55 15.11
C ALA A 280 5.09 18.72 16.20
N VAL A 281 4.68 17.47 15.89
CA VAL A 281 3.99 16.59 16.84
C VAL A 281 5.01 16.05 17.86
N LYS A 282 4.71 16.16 19.16
CA LYS A 282 5.59 15.76 20.28
C LYS A 282 5.09 14.56 21.06
N GLY A 283 3.87 14.10 20.78
CA GLY A 283 3.34 12.86 21.30
C GLY A 283 1.92 12.63 20.81
N ILE A 284 1.49 11.37 20.91
CA ILE A 284 0.13 10.93 20.60
C ILE A 284 -0.43 10.23 21.84
N THR A 285 -1.62 10.60 22.28
CA THR A 285 -2.39 9.89 23.30
C THR A 285 -3.58 9.24 22.62
N LEU A 286 -3.73 7.91 22.75
CA LEU A 286 -4.94 7.21 22.29
C LEU A 286 -6.06 7.36 23.31
N TRP A 287 -7.31 7.50 22.85
CA TRP A 287 -8.48 7.69 23.72
C TRP A 287 -9.12 6.38 24.20
N GLY A 288 -8.26 5.49 24.69
CA GLY A 288 -8.60 4.12 25.05
C GLY A 288 -8.03 3.14 24.03
N TRP A 289 -7.88 1.89 24.44
CA TRP A 289 -7.37 0.80 23.59
C TRP A 289 -7.99 -0.56 23.92
N ARG A 290 -8.78 -0.64 24.98
CA ARG A 290 -9.52 -1.83 25.41
C ARG A 290 -11.02 -1.55 25.42
N PRO A 291 -11.85 -2.61 25.38
CA PRO A 291 -13.30 -2.47 25.56
C PRO A 291 -13.67 -1.63 26.78
N GLY A 292 -14.76 -0.87 26.66
CA GLY A 292 -15.22 0.13 27.62
C GLY A 292 -14.55 1.50 27.47
N MET A 293 -13.90 1.77 26.33
CA MET A 293 -13.51 3.12 25.92
C MET A 293 -14.71 3.92 25.39
N TRP A 294 -14.55 5.23 25.14
CA TRP A 294 -15.67 6.07 24.70
C TRP A 294 -16.32 5.60 23.39
N ARG A 295 -15.51 5.13 22.44
CA ARG A 295 -15.96 4.64 21.12
C ARG A 295 -16.09 3.11 21.04
N ASP A 296 -16.38 2.46 22.16
CA ASP A 296 -16.61 1.01 22.26
C ASP A 296 -17.70 0.51 21.29
N GLU A 297 -18.80 1.27 21.13
CA GLU A 297 -19.86 0.94 20.17
C GLU A 297 -19.43 1.04 18.69
N GLN A 298 -18.23 1.55 18.40
CA GLN A 298 -17.64 1.61 17.06
C GLN A 298 -16.46 0.66 16.91
N ASP A 299 -16.27 -0.25 17.87
CA ASP A 299 -15.20 -1.23 17.89
C ASP A 299 -13.83 -0.54 17.70
N ALA A 300 -13.59 0.59 18.38
CA ALA A 300 -12.37 1.39 18.23
C ALA A 300 -11.18 0.85 19.07
N GLU A 301 -11.44 -0.11 19.94
CA GLU A 301 -10.43 -0.78 20.75
C GLU A 301 -9.40 -1.52 19.89
N LEU A 302 -8.21 -1.68 20.44
CA LEU A 302 -7.04 -2.30 19.80
C LEU A 302 -6.79 -3.75 20.27
N VAL A 303 -7.61 -4.23 21.20
CA VAL A 303 -7.67 -5.63 21.64
C VAL A 303 -9.10 -6.12 21.60
N ASP A 304 -9.29 -7.41 21.37
CA ASP A 304 -10.61 -8.02 21.38
C ASP A 304 -11.14 -8.28 22.81
N GLU A 305 -12.33 -8.89 22.92
CA GLU A 305 -12.97 -9.26 24.18
C GLU A 305 -12.16 -10.26 25.04
N ASN A 306 -11.22 -10.99 24.44
CA ASN A 306 -10.32 -11.91 25.12
C ASN A 306 -9.02 -11.24 25.57
N GLY A 307 -8.79 -10.00 25.15
CA GLY A 307 -7.55 -9.25 25.38
C GLY A 307 -6.47 -9.55 24.35
N ASP A 308 -6.78 -10.26 23.26
CA ASP A 308 -5.85 -10.53 22.17
C ASP A 308 -5.71 -9.30 21.27
N ALA A 309 -4.47 -9.03 20.81
CA ALA A 309 -4.17 -7.86 20.00
C ALA A 309 -4.82 -7.95 18.61
N ARG A 310 -5.60 -6.93 18.25
CA ARG A 310 -6.15 -6.78 16.90
C ARG A 310 -5.04 -6.45 15.90
N PRO A 311 -5.24 -6.68 14.58
CA PRO A 311 -4.23 -6.39 13.56
C PRO A 311 -3.67 -4.96 13.61
N ALA A 312 -4.50 -3.96 13.91
CA ALA A 312 -4.05 -2.57 14.07
C ALA A 312 -3.02 -2.39 15.20
N LEU A 313 -3.18 -3.07 16.34
CA LEU A 313 -2.20 -3.01 17.44
C LEU A 313 -0.89 -3.70 17.08
N ASN A 314 -0.97 -4.85 16.39
CA ASN A 314 0.21 -5.56 15.92
C ASN A 314 0.99 -4.75 14.89
N TRP A 315 0.28 -4.07 13.99
CA TRP A 315 0.89 -3.13 13.06
C TRP A 315 1.51 -1.94 13.78
N LEU A 316 0.80 -1.30 14.72
CA LEU A 316 1.29 -0.15 15.47
C LEU A 316 2.59 -0.46 16.24
N ARG A 317 2.67 -1.63 16.90
CA ARG A 317 3.87 -2.10 17.59
C ARG A 317 5.07 -2.28 16.66
N GLY A 318 4.84 -2.71 15.43
CA GLY A 318 5.90 -2.90 14.45
C GLY A 318 6.21 -1.64 13.63
N TYR A 319 5.30 -0.66 13.58
CA TYR A 319 5.51 0.58 12.86
C TYR A 319 6.28 1.63 13.69
N VAL A 320 5.97 1.78 14.98
CA VAL A 320 6.66 2.75 15.83
C VAL A 320 8.09 2.28 16.10
N GLY A 321 9.07 3.13 15.82
CA GLY A 321 10.50 2.83 15.92
C GLY A 321 11.09 2.05 14.76
N ASN A 322 10.26 1.63 13.80
CA ASN A 322 10.73 1.03 12.56
C ASN A 322 11.36 2.06 11.63
N SER A 323 12.40 1.64 10.93
CA SER A 323 13.10 2.43 9.93
C SER A 323 12.76 1.90 8.55
N ALA A 324 12.19 2.75 7.69
CA ALA A 324 11.90 2.38 6.32
C ALA A 324 13.11 1.76 5.59
N PRO A 325 12.88 0.79 4.68
CA PRO A 325 13.96 0.12 3.98
C PRO A 325 14.72 1.10 3.07
N PHE A 326 16.04 0.99 3.06
CA PHE A 326 16.91 1.82 2.22
C PHE A 326 17.41 1.02 1.02
N ILE A 327 17.12 1.52 -0.19
CA ILE A 327 17.68 1.02 -1.45
C ILE A 327 18.71 2.04 -1.94
N ALA A 328 19.92 1.60 -2.25
CA ALA A 328 20.95 2.50 -2.78
C ALA A 328 20.45 3.19 -4.06
N SER A 329 20.59 4.51 -4.11
CA SER A 329 20.14 5.33 -5.24
C SER A 329 20.93 5.01 -6.51
N SER A 330 20.24 4.89 -7.65
CA SER A 330 20.83 4.80 -9.01
C SER A 330 21.75 3.60 -9.20
N GLN A 331 21.15 2.43 -9.40
CA GLN A 331 21.87 1.18 -9.69
C GLN A 331 21.78 0.86 -11.19
N ALA A 332 22.82 0.24 -11.75
CA ALA A 332 22.86 -0.12 -13.16
C ALA A 332 23.25 -1.58 -13.32
N PHE A 333 22.53 -2.28 -14.19
CA PHE A 333 22.78 -3.68 -14.54
C PHE A 333 22.75 -3.86 -16.05
N THR A 334 23.28 -4.98 -16.53
CA THR A 334 23.23 -5.38 -17.93
C THR A 334 22.64 -6.76 -18.07
N VAL A 335 21.98 -7.02 -19.18
CA VAL A 335 21.39 -8.32 -19.52
C VAL A 335 21.43 -8.50 -21.02
N SER A 336 21.82 -9.68 -21.50
CA SER A 336 21.74 -9.99 -22.93
C SER A 336 20.28 -10.15 -23.35
N GLU A 337 19.92 -9.72 -24.57
CA GLU A 337 18.57 -9.94 -25.07
C GLU A 337 18.19 -11.43 -25.20
N SER A 338 19.18 -12.28 -25.44
CA SER A 338 19.06 -13.74 -25.47
C SER A 338 18.81 -14.38 -24.08
N ALA A 339 18.75 -13.59 -23.01
CA ALA A 339 18.52 -14.09 -21.66
C ALA A 339 17.15 -14.74 -21.53
N SER A 340 17.14 -16.00 -21.07
CA SER A 340 15.89 -16.72 -20.85
C SER A 340 15.14 -16.22 -19.61
N SER A 341 13.83 -16.43 -19.59
CA SER A 341 12.98 -16.14 -18.42
C SER A 341 13.56 -16.73 -17.12
N GLY A 342 13.57 -15.93 -16.06
CA GLY A 342 14.16 -16.26 -14.76
C GLY A 342 15.67 -16.01 -14.66
N THR A 343 16.32 -15.54 -15.73
CA THR A 343 17.72 -15.09 -15.65
C THR A 343 17.84 -13.93 -14.69
N VAL A 344 18.69 -14.05 -13.66
CA VAL A 344 18.98 -12.98 -12.71
C VAL A 344 19.90 -11.96 -13.37
N VAL A 345 19.43 -10.73 -13.45
CA VAL A 345 20.10 -9.56 -14.05
C VAL A 345 21.04 -8.90 -13.04
N GLY A 346 20.63 -8.87 -11.78
CA GLY A 346 21.41 -8.28 -10.69
C GLY A 346 20.64 -8.33 -9.37
N THR A 347 21.32 -7.96 -8.28
CA THR A 347 20.74 -7.92 -6.94
C THR A 347 20.85 -6.50 -6.40
N LEU A 348 19.71 -5.95 -5.96
CA LEU A 348 19.67 -4.62 -5.36
C LEU A 348 20.54 -4.56 -4.11
N GLN A 349 21.25 -3.44 -3.97
CA GLN A 349 21.82 -3.05 -2.69
C GLN A 349 20.71 -2.45 -1.81
N VAL A 350 20.11 -3.29 -0.99
CA VAL A 350 19.03 -2.95 -0.06
C VAL A 350 19.43 -3.30 1.37
N THR A 351 19.03 -2.45 2.32
CA THR A 351 19.21 -2.69 3.75
C THR A 351 17.96 -2.26 4.50
N ASP A 352 17.61 -3.04 5.50
CA ASP A 352 16.56 -2.75 6.47
C ASP A 352 17.18 -2.80 7.87
N ALA A 353 17.02 -1.73 8.66
CA ALA A 353 17.71 -1.62 9.95
C ALA A 353 17.12 -2.57 11.00
N ASP A 354 15.84 -2.91 10.83
CA ASP A 354 15.02 -3.69 11.74
C ASP A 354 15.03 -5.19 11.38
N GLY A 355 15.48 -5.53 10.17
CA GLY A 355 15.65 -6.90 9.67
C GLY A 355 14.35 -7.52 9.19
N ASN A 356 13.39 -6.69 8.77
CA ASN A 356 12.09 -7.11 8.29
C ASN A 356 12.18 -7.75 6.89
N GLU A 357 11.18 -8.58 6.57
CA GLU A 357 11.05 -9.16 5.23
C GLU A 357 10.57 -8.09 4.25
N LEU A 358 11.26 -7.98 3.11
CA LEU A 358 10.97 -6.94 2.12
C LEU A 358 10.13 -7.47 0.97
N THR A 359 9.23 -6.61 0.52
CA THR A 359 8.54 -6.72 -0.77
C THR A 359 8.89 -5.51 -1.61
N PHE A 360 8.88 -5.66 -2.94
CA PHE A 360 9.27 -4.57 -3.84
C PHE A 360 8.19 -4.34 -4.88
N SER A 361 8.01 -3.07 -5.23
CA SER A 361 7.22 -2.67 -6.39
C SER A 361 8.12 -2.19 -7.50
N VAL A 362 7.78 -2.52 -8.75
CA VAL A 362 8.52 -2.12 -9.95
C VAL A 362 7.61 -1.27 -10.82
N SER A 363 8.10 -0.09 -11.21
CA SER A 363 7.43 0.82 -12.13
C SER A 363 8.33 1.11 -13.35
N PRO A 364 7.80 1.08 -14.58
CA PRO A 364 6.41 0.72 -14.91
C PRO A 364 6.14 -0.76 -14.68
N SER A 365 4.90 -1.10 -14.31
CA SER A 365 4.48 -2.51 -14.07
C SER A 365 4.45 -3.37 -15.34
N THR A 366 4.63 -2.75 -16.50
CA THR A 366 4.78 -3.41 -17.82
C THR A 366 6.24 -3.74 -18.14
N SER A 367 7.17 -3.41 -17.25
CA SER A 367 8.58 -3.77 -17.36
C SER A 367 8.74 -5.29 -17.58
N PRO A 368 9.71 -5.74 -18.40
CA PRO A 368 10.00 -7.15 -18.57
C PRO A 368 10.76 -7.75 -17.38
N PHE A 369 10.93 -7.01 -16.29
CA PHE A 369 11.65 -7.46 -15.10
C PHE A 369 10.74 -7.64 -13.90
N GLU A 370 11.04 -8.66 -13.11
CA GLU A 370 10.44 -8.93 -11.80
C GLU A 370 11.52 -8.89 -10.72
N ILE A 371 11.10 -8.80 -9.45
CA ILE A 371 12.01 -8.69 -8.32
C ILE A 371 11.55 -9.58 -7.16
N SER A 372 12.48 -10.32 -6.56
CA SER A 372 12.24 -11.18 -5.39
C SER A 372 12.27 -10.40 -4.07
N SER A 373 11.85 -11.02 -2.97
CA SER A 373 12.00 -10.45 -1.61
C SER A 373 13.47 -10.28 -1.16
N THR A 374 14.41 -10.94 -1.83
CA THR A 374 15.86 -10.76 -1.61
C THR A 374 16.46 -9.63 -2.45
N GLY A 375 15.64 -8.96 -3.27
CA GLY A 375 16.09 -7.89 -4.16
C GLY A 375 16.74 -8.37 -5.46
N ASP A 376 16.62 -9.66 -5.80
CA ASP A 376 17.13 -10.18 -7.07
C ASP A 376 16.17 -9.78 -8.19
N ILE A 377 16.70 -9.08 -9.19
CA ILE A 377 15.99 -8.68 -10.40
C ILE A 377 16.18 -9.76 -11.45
N SER A 378 15.10 -10.25 -12.06
CA SER A 378 15.14 -11.27 -13.11
C SER A 378 14.25 -10.95 -14.30
N VAL A 379 14.56 -11.56 -15.45
CA VAL A 379 13.69 -11.53 -16.64
C VAL A 379 12.39 -12.25 -16.31
N SER A 380 11.27 -11.56 -16.47
CA SER A 380 9.95 -12.08 -16.11
C SER A 380 9.46 -13.16 -17.10
N ALA A 381 8.62 -14.07 -16.62
CA ALA A 381 8.27 -15.31 -17.31
C ALA A 381 7.76 -15.16 -18.77
N ASN A 382 7.05 -14.07 -19.07
CA ASN A 382 6.37 -13.88 -20.36
C ASN A 382 6.99 -12.79 -21.25
N ASN A 383 8.13 -12.24 -20.85
CA ASN A 383 8.75 -11.17 -21.62
C ASN A 383 10.02 -11.68 -22.29
N VAL A 384 10.19 -11.26 -23.55
CA VAL A 384 11.39 -11.48 -24.35
C VAL A 384 12.02 -10.11 -24.54
N LEU A 385 13.32 -10.02 -24.23
CA LEU A 385 14.10 -8.82 -24.48
C LEU A 385 14.48 -8.78 -25.96
N ASP A 386 14.52 -7.60 -26.53
CA ASP A 386 14.80 -7.35 -27.95
C ASP A 386 15.50 -5.98 -28.01
N TYR A 387 16.77 -6.01 -28.36
CA TYR A 387 17.68 -4.88 -28.37
C TYR A 387 17.30 -3.89 -29.49
N GLU A 388 16.96 -4.38 -30.68
CA GLU A 388 16.49 -3.58 -31.82
C GLU A 388 15.25 -2.75 -31.45
N SER A 389 14.40 -3.29 -30.57
CA SER A 389 13.22 -2.61 -30.04
C SER A 389 13.54 -1.69 -28.86
N VAL A 390 14.21 -2.20 -27.82
CA VAL A 390 14.47 -1.48 -26.57
C VAL A 390 15.86 -1.80 -26.01
N THR A 391 16.79 -0.86 -26.15
CA THR A 391 18.17 -1.01 -25.66
C THR A 391 18.36 -0.73 -24.17
N GLN A 392 17.38 -0.09 -23.51
CA GLN A 392 17.49 0.30 -22.11
C GLN A 392 16.13 0.42 -21.42
N TYR A 393 16.05 -0.07 -20.18
CA TYR A 393 14.90 0.07 -19.30
C TYR A 393 15.26 0.92 -18.08
N GLU A 394 14.44 1.93 -17.80
CA GLU A 394 14.53 2.76 -16.60
C GLU A 394 13.41 2.34 -15.64
N LEU A 395 13.79 1.76 -14.51
CA LEU A 395 12.88 1.26 -13.49
C LEU A 395 12.90 2.18 -12.28
N THR A 396 11.73 2.37 -11.68
CA THR A 396 11.61 2.92 -10.32
C THR A 396 11.19 1.79 -9.40
N ILE A 397 12.00 1.53 -8.37
CA ILE A 397 11.77 0.48 -7.39
C ILE A 397 11.54 1.09 -6.02
N THR A 398 10.49 0.64 -5.34
CA THR A 398 10.21 1.00 -3.94
C THR A 398 10.09 -0.28 -3.12
N GLY A 399 10.84 -0.34 -2.01
CA GLY A 399 10.77 -1.42 -1.03
C GLY A 399 9.71 -1.15 0.05
N TYR A 400 9.11 -2.21 0.57
CA TYR A 400 8.14 -2.20 1.66
C TYR A 400 8.46 -3.33 2.64
N ASP A 401 8.62 -2.99 3.91
CA ASP A 401 9.05 -3.90 4.99
C ASP A 401 7.88 -4.53 5.79
N GLY A 402 6.63 -4.22 5.40
CA GLY A 402 5.43 -4.60 6.15
C GLY A 402 4.82 -3.46 6.99
N TYR A 403 5.55 -2.36 7.18
CA TYR A 403 5.17 -1.19 7.98
C TYR A 403 5.35 0.13 7.23
N GLN A 404 6.47 0.34 6.56
CA GLN A 404 6.86 1.57 5.86
C GLN A 404 7.39 1.31 4.45
N TYR A 405 7.15 2.27 3.56
CA TYR A 405 7.76 2.29 2.22
C TYR A 405 9.07 3.07 2.26
N GLY A 406 10.11 2.50 1.66
CA GLY A 406 11.38 3.19 1.44
C GLY A 406 11.29 4.30 0.40
N GLU A 407 12.36 5.09 0.28
CA GLU A 407 12.48 6.02 -0.85
C GLU A 407 12.53 5.27 -2.19
N ALA A 408 11.93 5.87 -3.22
CA ALA A 408 11.97 5.31 -4.56
C ALA A 408 13.38 5.40 -5.15
N ALA A 409 13.92 4.26 -5.60
CA ALA A 409 15.24 4.16 -6.21
C ALA A 409 15.13 3.96 -7.73
N SER A 410 15.92 4.70 -8.49
CA SER A 410 16.07 4.47 -9.94
C SER A 410 17.04 3.32 -10.21
N VAL A 411 16.66 2.44 -11.13
CA VAL A 411 17.49 1.33 -11.60
C VAL A 411 17.46 1.29 -13.12
N THR A 412 18.64 1.30 -13.73
CA THR A 412 18.80 1.25 -15.18
C THR A 412 19.27 -0.14 -15.58
N ILE A 413 18.58 -0.78 -16.53
CA ILE A 413 19.00 -2.05 -17.11
C ILE A 413 19.29 -1.83 -18.58
N THR A 414 20.53 -2.03 -18.99
CA THR A 414 20.94 -1.97 -20.39
C THR A 414 20.85 -3.36 -21.00
N VAL A 415 20.17 -3.45 -22.13
CA VAL A 415 20.13 -4.67 -22.94
C VAL A 415 21.41 -4.72 -23.77
N GLU A 416 22.10 -5.84 -23.70
CA GLU A 416 23.26 -6.14 -24.53
C GLU A 416 22.81 -6.94 -25.75
N ASP A 417 23.12 -6.37 -26.90
CA ASP A 417 22.93 -6.93 -28.25
C ASP A 417 23.59 -8.32 -28.36
N ALA A 418 22.87 -9.31 -28.89
CA ALA A 418 23.35 -10.67 -29.09
C ALA A 418 22.81 -11.31 -30.37
N ASP A 419 23.65 -11.26 -31.40
CA ASP A 419 23.56 -11.96 -32.69
C ASP A 419 22.47 -13.04 -32.83
N GLU A 420 21.50 -12.76 -33.70
CA GLU A 420 20.31 -13.57 -33.91
C GLU A 420 20.23 -14.17 -35.31
N ALA A 421 19.40 -15.20 -35.48
CA ALA A 421 19.22 -15.82 -36.79
C ALA A 421 18.38 -14.94 -37.72
N PRO A 422 18.62 -14.98 -39.05
CA PRO A 422 17.82 -14.21 -40.00
C PRO A 422 16.37 -14.66 -40.01
N VAL A 423 15.45 -13.71 -40.08
CA VAL A 423 14.00 -13.97 -40.03
C VAL A 423 13.38 -13.82 -41.41
N PHE A 424 12.73 -14.88 -41.92
CA PHE A 424 11.97 -14.82 -43.17
C PHE A 424 10.77 -13.89 -43.05
N THR A 425 10.65 -12.94 -43.97
CA THR A 425 9.51 -12.01 -44.06
C THR A 425 8.28 -12.64 -44.73
N ALA A 426 8.49 -13.63 -45.59
CA ALA A 426 7.44 -14.41 -46.26
C ALA A 426 7.92 -15.82 -46.61
N THR A 427 7.06 -16.81 -46.39
CA THR A 427 7.32 -18.23 -46.70
C THR A 427 6.26 -18.83 -47.63
N SER A 428 5.41 -17.99 -48.23
CA SER A 428 4.32 -18.44 -49.10
C SER A 428 4.17 -17.53 -50.32
N PHE A 429 4.20 -18.15 -51.50
CA PHE A 429 4.15 -17.49 -52.80
C PHE A 429 3.16 -18.20 -53.72
N SER A 430 2.81 -17.56 -54.83
CA SER A 430 1.95 -18.16 -55.84
C SER A 430 2.41 -17.80 -57.24
N VAL A 431 2.30 -18.75 -58.15
CA VAL A 431 2.67 -18.59 -59.56
C VAL A 431 1.64 -19.28 -60.45
N ALA A 432 1.36 -18.70 -61.61
CA ALA A 432 0.49 -19.32 -62.61
C ALA A 432 1.17 -20.52 -63.26
N GLU A 433 0.40 -21.57 -63.58
CA GLU A 433 0.96 -22.77 -64.20
C GLU A 433 1.60 -22.51 -65.57
N ASP A 434 1.11 -21.51 -66.30
CA ASP A 434 1.57 -21.12 -67.63
C ASP A 434 2.82 -20.22 -67.61
N VAL A 435 3.46 -20.07 -66.44
CA VAL A 435 4.72 -19.34 -66.30
C VAL A 435 5.79 -19.98 -67.21
N ALA A 436 6.55 -19.14 -67.92
CA ALA A 436 7.59 -19.62 -68.80
C ALA A 436 8.73 -20.29 -68.00
N ALA A 437 9.34 -21.34 -68.56
CA ALA A 437 10.54 -21.95 -68.01
C ALA A 437 11.65 -20.91 -67.77
N SER A 438 12.49 -21.12 -66.76
CA SER A 438 13.54 -20.18 -66.30
C SER A 438 13.04 -18.82 -65.82
N SER A 439 11.73 -18.64 -65.60
CA SER A 439 11.22 -17.42 -64.96
C SER A 439 11.44 -17.46 -63.45
N VAL A 440 11.72 -16.31 -62.85
CA VAL A 440 11.63 -16.10 -61.39
C VAL A 440 10.17 -16.22 -60.98
N VAL A 441 9.88 -17.12 -60.05
CA VAL A 441 8.52 -17.43 -59.57
C VAL A 441 8.26 -16.91 -58.16
N ALA A 442 9.31 -16.66 -57.40
CA ALA A 442 9.26 -16.08 -56.06
C ALA A 442 10.60 -15.39 -55.74
N GLU A 443 10.55 -14.41 -54.83
CA GLU A 443 11.74 -13.75 -54.29
C GLU A 443 11.66 -13.88 -52.77
N LEU A 444 12.57 -14.66 -52.19
CA LEU A 444 12.69 -14.79 -50.75
C LEU A 444 13.38 -13.58 -50.16
N GLN A 445 12.91 -13.19 -48.98
CA GLN A 445 13.46 -12.09 -48.21
C GLN A 445 13.50 -12.53 -46.75
N ALA A 446 14.71 -12.71 -46.22
CA ALA A 446 15.00 -12.83 -44.81
C ALA A 446 15.86 -11.64 -44.38
N VAL A 447 15.62 -11.16 -43.16
CA VAL A 447 16.32 -10.01 -42.58
C VAL A 447 16.96 -10.47 -41.28
N ASP A 448 18.25 -10.22 -41.18
CA ASP A 448 19.02 -10.32 -39.95
C ASP A 448 18.72 -9.10 -39.06
N PRO A 449 18.35 -9.26 -37.78
CA PRO A 449 17.95 -8.12 -36.95
C PRO A 449 19.08 -7.08 -36.77
N GLU A 450 20.33 -7.53 -36.70
CA GLU A 450 21.54 -6.70 -36.59
C GLU A 450 21.98 -6.13 -37.95
N GLY A 451 21.33 -6.56 -39.04
CA GLY A 451 21.54 -6.06 -40.40
C GLY A 451 22.71 -6.70 -41.13
N GLN A 452 23.10 -7.92 -40.77
CA GLN A 452 24.11 -8.71 -41.47
C GLN A 452 23.63 -9.20 -42.86
N ASP A 453 24.58 -9.56 -43.72
CA ASP A 453 24.30 -10.05 -45.07
C ASP A 453 23.72 -11.47 -45.01
N VAL A 454 22.53 -11.68 -45.59
CA VAL A 454 21.84 -12.98 -45.56
C VAL A 454 22.06 -13.76 -46.86
N THR A 455 22.42 -15.03 -46.72
CA THR A 455 22.51 -16.00 -47.83
C THR A 455 21.49 -17.13 -47.68
N TYR A 456 21.09 -17.73 -48.80
CA TYR A 456 20.06 -18.77 -48.85
C TYR A 456 20.58 -20.10 -49.40
N SER A 457 20.06 -21.21 -48.90
CA SER A 457 20.37 -22.55 -49.41
C SER A 457 19.17 -23.49 -49.35
N LEU A 458 19.09 -24.41 -50.30
CA LEU A 458 18.11 -25.51 -50.29
C LEU A 458 18.63 -26.67 -49.45
N ALA A 459 17.80 -27.21 -48.55
CA ALA A 459 18.15 -28.41 -47.78
C ALA A 459 18.36 -29.62 -48.69
N GLU A 460 17.51 -29.76 -49.73
CA GLU A 460 17.64 -30.74 -50.80
C GLU A 460 17.44 -30.09 -52.17
N ALA A 461 18.22 -30.53 -53.16
CA ALA A 461 18.06 -30.05 -54.52
C ALA A 461 16.66 -30.37 -55.06
N SER A 462 15.96 -29.34 -55.56
CA SER A 462 14.66 -29.51 -56.18
C SER A 462 14.79 -29.98 -57.63
N THR A 463 13.83 -30.79 -58.09
CA THR A 463 13.71 -31.18 -59.50
C THR A 463 12.86 -30.20 -60.32
N VAL A 464 12.32 -29.16 -59.68
CA VAL A 464 11.41 -28.17 -60.30
C VAL A 464 11.99 -26.75 -60.26
N PHE A 465 12.62 -26.39 -59.14
CA PHE A 465 13.10 -25.03 -58.89
C PHE A 465 14.62 -24.97 -58.66
N GLU A 466 15.21 -23.83 -58.95
CA GLU A 466 16.54 -23.42 -58.51
C GLU A 466 16.44 -22.16 -57.63
N LEU A 467 17.41 -22.00 -56.72
CA LEU A 467 17.49 -20.89 -55.78
C LEU A 467 18.82 -20.15 -56.00
N ASN A 468 18.76 -18.83 -56.15
CA ASN A 468 19.93 -17.97 -56.10
C ASN A 468 20.30 -17.70 -54.62
N SER A 469 21.50 -18.10 -54.22
CA SER A 469 21.95 -18.00 -52.83
C SER A 469 22.10 -16.57 -52.32
N ASP A 470 22.33 -15.60 -53.22
CA ASP A 470 22.67 -14.23 -52.83
C ASP A 470 21.46 -13.31 -52.95
N THR A 471 20.50 -13.60 -53.84
CA THR A 471 19.32 -12.76 -54.08
C THR A 471 18.03 -13.33 -53.51
N GLY A 472 18.01 -14.61 -53.14
CA GLY A 472 16.78 -15.29 -52.71
C GLY A 472 15.78 -15.56 -53.84
N GLU A 473 16.13 -15.27 -55.10
CA GLU A 473 15.28 -15.54 -56.26
C GLU A 473 15.11 -17.05 -56.47
N ILE A 474 13.86 -17.50 -56.49
CA ILE A 474 13.48 -18.87 -56.86
C ILE A 474 13.01 -18.85 -58.31
N SER A 475 13.63 -19.65 -59.16
CA SER A 475 13.28 -19.77 -60.59
C SER A 475 12.91 -21.20 -60.96
N LEU A 476 12.15 -21.37 -62.04
CA LEU A 476 11.97 -22.71 -62.63
C LEU A 476 13.26 -23.19 -63.28
N LEU A 477 13.57 -24.48 -63.11
CA LEU A 477 14.67 -25.11 -63.86
C LEU A 477 14.43 -25.03 -65.37
N ASP A 478 15.52 -24.97 -66.14
CA ASP A 478 15.45 -24.94 -67.60
C ASP A 478 14.67 -26.16 -68.14
N GLY A 479 13.72 -25.89 -69.03
CA GLY A 479 12.85 -26.89 -69.63
C GLY A 479 11.76 -27.47 -68.72
N VAL A 480 11.60 -26.98 -67.49
CA VAL A 480 10.51 -27.39 -66.58
C VAL A 480 9.32 -26.43 -66.72
N THR A 481 8.11 -27.00 -66.77
CA THR A 481 6.83 -26.27 -66.73
C THR A 481 6.02 -26.74 -65.53
N LEU A 482 5.16 -25.85 -65.02
CA LEU A 482 4.19 -26.19 -63.99
C LEU A 482 2.90 -26.70 -64.66
N ASP A 483 2.14 -27.50 -63.91
CA ASP A 483 0.87 -28.07 -64.32
C ASP A 483 0.02 -28.23 -63.06
N TYR A 484 -1.05 -27.45 -62.97
CA TYR A 484 -1.92 -27.37 -61.81
C TYR A 484 -2.61 -28.71 -61.54
N GLU A 485 -3.06 -29.42 -62.57
CA GLU A 485 -3.70 -30.74 -62.47
C GLU A 485 -2.73 -31.81 -61.94
N THR A 486 -1.44 -31.65 -62.19
CA THR A 486 -0.40 -32.56 -61.67
C THR A 486 -0.01 -32.22 -60.23
N ALA A 487 0.27 -30.95 -59.94
CA ALA A 487 0.66 -30.50 -58.61
C ALA A 487 0.19 -29.06 -58.36
N THR A 488 -0.71 -28.90 -57.41
CA THR A 488 -1.28 -27.58 -57.05
C THR A 488 -0.35 -26.74 -56.17
N SER A 489 0.74 -27.32 -55.65
CA SER A 489 1.75 -26.61 -54.86
C SER A 489 3.06 -27.38 -54.80
N HIS A 490 4.12 -26.66 -54.48
CA HIS A 490 5.44 -27.22 -54.18
C HIS A 490 5.96 -26.67 -52.86
N SER A 491 6.60 -27.51 -52.07
CA SER A 491 7.23 -27.15 -50.80
C SER A 491 8.74 -27.30 -50.90
N LEU A 492 9.46 -26.25 -50.50
CA LEU A 492 10.92 -26.20 -50.49
C LEU A 492 11.37 -25.93 -49.05
N GLU A 493 12.27 -26.76 -48.53
CA GLU A 493 12.93 -26.48 -47.25
C GLU A 493 14.16 -25.62 -47.53
N ILE A 494 14.11 -24.36 -47.08
CA ILE A 494 15.11 -23.34 -47.40
C ILE A 494 15.67 -22.77 -46.09
N THR A 495 17.00 -22.66 -46.03
CA THR A 495 17.74 -22.10 -44.91
C THR A 495 18.29 -20.73 -45.28
N ALA A 496 18.01 -19.73 -44.46
CA ALA A 496 18.68 -18.43 -44.46
C ALA A 496 19.83 -18.43 -43.43
N SER A 497 20.94 -17.76 -43.74
CA SER A 497 22.13 -17.68 -42.87
C SER A 497 22.85 -16.35 -43.01
N ASP A 498 23.23 -15.74 -41.89
CA ASP A 498 24.12 -14.58 -41.78
C ASP A 498 25.63 -14.96 -41.82
N GLY A 499 25.94 -16.25 -41.68
CA GLY A 499 27.30 -16.79 -41.63
C GLY A 499 27.68 -17.47 -40.30
N GLU A 500 26.97 -17.15 -39.22
CA GLU A 500 27.09 -17.71 -37.87
C GLU A 500 25.79 -18.43 -37.45
N ASN A 501 24.63 -17.79 -37.61
CA ASN A 501 23.32 -18.36 -37.31
C ASN A 501 22.56 -18.75 -38.59
N THR A 502 21.52 -19.57 -38.39
CA THR A 502 20.69 -20.09 -39.48
C THR A 502 19.24 -20.27 -39.04
N GLN A 503 18.30 -19.95 -39.92
CA GLN A 503 16.88 -20.29 -39.78
C GLN A 503 16.42 -21.11 -40.98
N THR A 504 15.71 -22.20 -40.75
CA THR A 504 15.16 -23.06 -41.82
C THR A 504 13.64 -23.03 -41.80
N GLU A 505 13.03 -22.75 -42.95
CA GLU A 505 11.57 -22.69 -43.11
C GLU A 505 11.09 -23.52 -44.31
N THR A 506 9.84 -23.96 -44.24
CA THR A 506 9.16 -24.55 -45.40
C THR A 506 8.51 -23.46 -46.23
N VAL A 507 9.09 -23.18 -47.39
CA VAL A 507 8.57 -22.24 -48.38
C VAL A 507 7.58 -22.94 -49.30
N VAL A 508 6.36 -22.41 -49.42
CA VAL A 508 5.30 -22.97 -50.26
C VAL A 508 5.07 -22.11 -51.49
N ILE A 509 5.17 -22.71 -52.67
CA ILE A 509 4.83 -22.10 -53.95
C ILE A 509 3.53 -22.73 -54.44
N SER A 510 2.43 -22.00 -54.36
CA SER A 510 1.12 -22.44 -54.86
C SER A 510 1.05 -22.23 -56.37
N VAL A 511 0.59 -23.25 -57.09
CA VAL A 511 0.35 -23.15 -58.53
C VAL A 511 -1.10 -22.68 -58.72
N THR A 512 -1.34 -21.66 -59.53
CA THR A 512 -2.68 -21.20 -59.87
C THR A 512 -3.08 -21.66 -61.27
N ASP A 513 -4.23 -22.32 -61.35
CA ASP A 513 -4.87 -22.83 -62.57
C ASP A 513 -5.12 -21.71 -63.59
N VAL A 514 -4.64 -21.95 -64.81
CA VAL A 514 -4.91 -21.21 -66.05
C VAL A 514 -5.51 -22.17 -67.07
N ASN A 515 -6.78 -22.50 -66.88
CA ASN A 515 -7.66 -23.27 -67.77
C ASN A 515 -7.11 -23.59 -69.17
N ASP A 516 -6.29 -24.63 -69.24
CA ASP A 516 -5.67 -25.17 -70.44
C ASP A 516 -6.29 -26.52 -70.86
N THR A 517 -7.25 -27.01 -70.05
CA THR A 517 -7.96 -28.25 -70.29
C THR A 517 -9.03 -28.07 -71.38
N THR A 518 -9.01 -28.95 -72.38
CA THR A 518 -10.09 -29.03 -73.37
C THR A 518 -11.41 -29.42 -72.71
N PRO A 519 -12.55 -28.72 -72.96
CA PRO A 519 -13.83 -29.11 -72.39
C PRO A 519 -14.15 -30.57 -72.74
N ALA A 520 -14.44 -31.38 -71.72
CA ALA A 520 -14.78 -32.79 -71.93
C ALA A 520 -15.94 -32.91 -72.95
N PRO A 521 -15.89 -33.85 -73.92
CA PRO A 521 -16.94 -33.99 -74.91
C PRO A 521 -18.26 -34.37 -74.24
N THR A 522 -19.26 -33.50 -74.39
CA THR A 522 -20.65 -33.76 -73.99
C THR A 522 -21.11 -35.12 -74.55
N PRO A 523 -21.59 -36.07 -73.72
CA PRO A 523 -22.04 -37.36 -74.23
C PRO A 523 -23.33 -37.19 -75.05
N THR A 524 -23.25 -37.51 -76.34
CA THR A 524 -24.40 -37.61 -77.24
C THR A 524 -25.38 -38.68 -76.73
N PRO A 525 -26.70 -38.41 -76.62
CA PRO A 525 -27.65 -39.37 -76.08
C PRO A 525 -27.81 -40.57 -77.01
N ALA A 526 -27.51 -41.77 -76.53
CA ALA A 526 -27.76 -43.02 -77.23
C ALA A 526 -29.25 -43.39 -77.18
N THR A 527 -29.84 -43.61 -78.36
CA THR A 527 -31.16 -44.22 -78.56
C THR A 527 -31.28 -45.59 -77.88
N PRO A 528 -32.43 -45.92 -77.25
CA PRO A 528 -32.59 -47.16 -76.50
C PRO A 528 -32.83 -48.36 -77.43
N ALA A 529 -31.97 -49.37 -77.32
CA ALA A 529 -32.25 -50.73 -77.80
C ALA A 529 -32.72 -51.59 -76.62
N ASN A 530 -33.91 -52.14 -76.77
CA ASN A 530 -34.60 -52.99 -75.82
C ASN A 530 -34.22 -54.47 -76.04
N SER A 531 -33.66 -55.14 -75.04
CA SER A 531 -33.98 -56.54 -74.73
C SER A 531 -33.33 -57.04 -73.43
N GLY A 532 -34.16 -57.21 -72.41
CA GLY A 532 -34.28 -58.48 -71.68
C GLY A 532 -33.12 -58.94 -70.77
N GLY A 533 -33.38 -58.87 -69.46
CA GLY A 533 -33.17 -60.03 -68.60
C GLY A 533 -32.17 -59.88 -67.45
N GLY A 534 -32.71 -59.70 -66.25
CA GLY A 534 -32.31 -60.50 -65.10
C GLY A 534 -31.17 -60.00 -64.22
N GLY A 535 -31.53 -59.30 -63.16
CA GLY A 535 -31.26 -59.81 -61.82
C GLY A 535 -30.02 -59.32 -61.08
N SER A 536 -30.31 -58.90 -59.85
CA SER A 536 -29.45 -58.88 -58.65
C SER A 536 -28.84 -57.54 -58.25
N ILE A 537 -29.25 -57.15 -57.04
CA ILE A 537 -28.93 -55.94 -56.30
C ILE A 537 -27.88 -56.37 -55.26
N GLY A 538 -26.81 -55.59 -55.09
CA GLY A 538 -25.80 -55.87 -54.06
C GLY A 538 -25.01 -54.61 -53.70
N TRP A 539 -25.26 -54.11 -52.51
CA TRP A 539 -24.67 -52.92 -51.88
C TRP A 539 -23.24 -53.18 -51.38
N SER A 540 -22.37 -52.16 -51.43
CA SER A 540 -21.29 -51.84 -50.47
C SER A 540 -20.75 -50.45 -50.86
N LEU A 541 -20.90 -49.36 -50.10
CA LEU A 541 -20.53 -48.97 -48.73
C LEU A 541 -19.02 -48.78 -48.50
N LEU A 542 -18.55 -47.55 -48.75
CA LEU A 542 -17.36 -46.87 -48.23
C LEU A 542 -17.34 -45.51 -48.96
N GLY A 543 -17.23 -44.32 -48.38
CA GLY A 543 -17.02 -43.83 -47.03
C GLY A 543 -16.62 -42.36 -47.23
N LEU A 544 -17.26 -41.39 -46.57
CA LEU A 544 -16.73 -40.03 -46.48
C LEU A 544 -17.41 -39.29 -45.33
N LEU A 545 -16.65 -39.05 -44.27
CA LEU A 545 -16.98 -38.08 -43.23
C LEU A 545 -16.02 -36.90 -43.43
N ALA A 546 -16.52 -35.82 -44.04
CA ALA A 546 -15.80 -34.56 -44.14
C ALA A 546 -16.42 -33.55 -43.16
N LEU A 547 -15.55 -33.09 -42.27
CA LEU A 547 -15.42 -31.77 -41.66
C LEU A 547 -16.64 -30.81 -41.68
N LEU A 548 -17.15 -30.51 -40.49
CA LEU A 548 -18.04 -29.38 -40.19
C LEU A 548 -17.26 -28.40 -39.31
N ILE A 549 -16.93 -27.20 -39.83
CA ILE A 549 -16.58 -26.03 -39.01
C ILE A 549 -17.49 -24.85 -39.40
N SER A 550 -18.37 -24.55 -38.43
CA SER A 550 -18.71 -23.23 -37.89
C SER A 550 -19.25 -22.13 -38.81
N ARG A 551 -20.54 -21.82 -38.63
CA ARG A 551 -21.03 -20.43 -38.49
C ARG A 551 -22.10 -20.37 -37.40
N LYS A 552 -21.72 -19.87 -36.21
CA LYS A 552 -22.67 -19.53 -35.13
C LYS A 552 -23.09 -18.06 -35.27
N THR A 553 -24.33 -17.90 -35.73
CA THR A 553 -25.39 -17.00 -35.23
C THR A 553 -25.04 -15.58 -34.75
N ALA A 554 -25.60 -14.59 -35.47
CA ALA A 554 -26.11 -13.34 -34.91
C ALA A 554 -27.61 -13.20 -35.23
N ARG A 555 -28.44 -13.17 -34.17
CA ARG A 555 -29.87 -12.80 -34.08
C ARG A 555 -30.13 -12.77 -32.57
N GLN A 556 -30.79 -11.83 -31.93
CA GLN A 556 -31.87 -10.89 -32.27
C GLN A 556 -31.79 -9.75 -31.23
N THR A 557 -32.33 -8.56 -31.47
CA THR A 557 -33.69 -8.26 -30.99
C THR A 557 -34.21 -6.97 -31.60
N GLU A 558 -35.40 -7.05 -32.18
CA GLU A 558 -36.28 -5.91 -32.45
C GLU A 558 -37.66 -6.23 -31.86
N GLY A 559 -38.25 -5.23 -31.22
CA GLY A 559 -39.70 -5.08 -30.97
C GLY A 559 -40.08 -5.07 -29.49
N LYS A 560 -40.97 -4.20 -29.00
CA LYS A 560 -41.75 -3.07 -29.57
C LYS A 560 -42.64 -2.52 -28.43
N VAL A 561 -42.94 -1.22 -28.42
CA VAL A 561 -44.14 -0.54 -27.84
C VAL A 561 -44.30 -0.64 -26.31
N THR A 562 -44.37 0.45 -25.52
CA THR A 562 -45.36 1.55 -25.49
C THR A 562 -44.81 2.67 -24.63
#